data_AF-A0A6J7LGA8-F1
#
_entry.id   AF-A0A6J7LGA8-F1
#
_cell.length_a   1.000
_cell.length_b   1.000
_cell.length_c   1.000
_cell.angle_alpha   90.00
_cell.angle_beta   90.00
_cell.angle_gamma   90.00
#
_symmetry.space_group_name_H-M   'P 1'
#
loop_
_entity.id
_entity.type
_entity.pdbx_description
1 polymer ?
#
loop_
_entity_poly.entity_id
_entity_poly.type
_entity_poly.pdbx_seq_one_letter_code
_entity_poly.pdbx_strand_id
1 'polypeptide(L)'
;MPLIEWLLDGTIPVPGGELSAREVVGNLFGLASAILGMRRVVWAWPVGLVGNVLLFTVFATGELSGAVAEPLWGQAGRQVFFAAVSLYGWWRWSRLRDAGGASDGGAIAPRWATGAERAQLLVLGVVGYAVAYVVLLQVGSWGPSTEAWILAGSMLATYGMARGWVEFWLVWVLVDVVGVTTLVQAGYYPTAGMYLVYAVFVVIGFVVWLRASRTVVETSGTEKTEEVVAA
;
A
#
# COMPACT_ATOMS: atom_id res chain seq x y z
N MET A 1 26.76 1.76 20.43
CA MET A 1 26.33 0.75 19.46
C MET A 1 26.33 1.37 18.08
N PRO A 2 26.84 0.69 17.03
CA PRO A 2 26.71 1.09 15.64
C PRO A 2 25.25 1.29 15.23
N LEU A 3 24.98 2.22 14.30
CA LEU A 3 23.62 2.55 13.85
C LEU A 3 22.86 1.32 13.30
N ILE A 4 23.56 0.44 12.59
CA ILE A 4 22.97 -0.78 12.03
C ILE A 4 22.58 -1.77 13.12
N GLU A 5 23.40 -1.96 14.15
CA GLU A 5 23.05 -2.83 15.29
C GLU A 5 21.86 -2.27 16.07
N TRP A 6 21.83 -0.94 16.27
CA TRP A 6 20.67 -0.30 16.89
C TRP A 6 19.39 -0.45 16.04
N LEU A 7 19.49 -0.37 14.72
CA LEU A 7 18.34 -0.57 13.84
C LEU A 7 17.79 -2.01 13.90
N LEU A 8 18.68 -3.00 14.00
CA LEU A 8 18.32 -4.42 13.99
C LEU A 8 17.80 -4.88 15.36
N ASP A 9 18.46 -4.48 16.44
CA ASP A 9 18.25 -5.04 17.79
C ASP A 9 17.71 -4.02 18.79
N GLY A 10 17.66 -2.74 18.42
CA GLY A 10 17.21 -1.67 19.32
C GLY A 10 15.70 -1.69 19.57
N THR A 11 15.32 -1.21 20.75
CA THR A 11 13.94 -0.95 21.14
C THR A 11 13.74 0.52 21.48
N ILE A 12 12.52 1.01 21.28
CA ILE A 12 12.08 2.36 21.57
C ILE A 12 11.00 2.27 22.66
N PRO A 13 11.21 2.87 23.84
CA PRO A 13 10.25 2.82 24.93
C PRO A 13 9.01 3.64 24.57
N VAL A 14 7.83 3.07 24.79
CA VAL A 14 6.53 3.74 24.60
C VAL A 14 5.60 3.47 25.79
N PRO A 15 4.58 4.31 26.03
CA PRO A 15 3.61 4.03 27.09
C PRO A 15 2.96 2.65 26.87
N GLY A 16 3.19 1.72 27.80
CA GLY A 16 2.62 0.36 27.75
C GLY A 16 3.51 -0.73 27.12
N GLY A 17 4.75 -0.41 26.72
CA GLY A 17 5.68 -1.44 26.22
C GLY A 17 6.91 -0.89 25.51
N GLU A 18 7.53 -1.73 24.69
CA GLU A 18 8.67 -1.38 23.84
C GLU A 18 8.35 -1.70 22.38
N LEU A 19 8.69 -0.80 21.46
CA LEU A 19 8.58 -1.02 20.02
C LEU A 19 9.95 -1.33 19.43
N SER A 20 10.02 -2.20 18.43
CA SER A 20 11.29 -2.46 17.76
C SER A 20 11.70 -1.27 16.88
N ALA A 21 12.97 -0.87 16.92
CA ALA A 21 13.48 0.26 16.11
C ALA A 21 13.22 0.05 14.61
N ARG A 22 13.43 -1.18 14.10
CA ARG A 22 13.09 -1.59 12.73
C ARG A 22 11.60 -1.46 12.39
N GLU A 23 10.70 -1.69 13.35
CA GLU A 23 9.26 -1.53 13.13
C GLU A 23 8.93 -0.04 12.95
N VAL A 24 9.45 0.83 13.82
CA VAL A 24 9.24 2.28 13.72
C VAL A 24 9.82 2.81 12.41
N VAL A 25 11.07 2.46 12.10
CA VAL A 25 11.73 2.89 10.86
C VAL A 25 10.99 2.35 9.63
N GLY A 26 10.59 1.07 9.63
CA GLY A 26 9.80 0.47 8.55
C GLY A 26 8.48 1.20 8.29
N ASN A 27 7.74 1.55 9.34
CA ASN A 27 6.51 2.33 9.23
C ASN A 27 6.76 3.76 8.70
N LEU A 28 7.86 4.41 9.09
CA LEU A 28 8.24 5.72 8.55
C LEU A 28 8.53 5.66 7.04
N PHE A 29 9.21 4.61 6.56
CA PHE A 29 9.38 4.36 5.13
C PHE A 29 8.04 4.10 4.43
N GLY A 30 7.12 3.36 5.07
CA GLY A 30 5.76 3.16 4.57
C GLY A 30 5.00 4.47 4.40
N LEU A 31 5.03 5.36 5.40
CA LEU A 31 4.40 6.68 5.34
C LEU A 31 5.03 7.56 4.26
N ALA A 32 6.37 7.57 4.17
CA ALA A 32 7.09 8.31 3.13
C ALA A 32 6.70 7.82 1.73
N SER A 33 6.62 6.49 1.54
CA SER A 33 6.14 5.87 0.30
C SER A 33 4.72 6.32 -0.05
N ALA A 34 3.81 6.33 0.91
CA ALA A 34 2.42 6.77 0.70
C ALA A 34 2.36 8.25 0.27
N ILE A 35 3.12 9.13 0.92
CA ILE A 35 3.18 10.56 0.57
C ILE A 35 3.74 10.75 -0.86
N LEU A 36 4.81 10.05 -1.20
CA LEU A 36 5.39 10.08 -2.55
C LEU A 36 4.41 9.52 -3.60
N GLY A 37 3.67 8.47 -3.25
CA GLY A 37 2.64 7.86 -4.10
C GLY A 37 1.48 8.82 -4.37
N MET A 38 1.00 9.51 -3.34
CA MET A 38 0.01 10.58 -3.48
C MET A 38 0.51 11.67 -4.45
N ARG A 39 1.79 12.04 -4.36
CA ARG A 39 2.46 13.01 -5.24
C ARG A 39 2.88 12.45 -6.60
N ARG A 40 2.58 11.18 -6.91
CA ARG A 40 2.89 10.52 -8.19
C ARG A 40 4.38 10.49 -8.52
N VAL A 41 5.23 10.37 -7.50
CA VAL A 41 6.69 10.28 -7.66
C VAL A 41 7.13 8.81 -7.74
N VAL A 42 7.97 8.45 -8.73
CA VAL A 42 8.47 7.07 -8.92
C VAL A 42 9.13 6.50 -7.66
N TRP A 43 9.81 7.35 -6.88
CA TRP A 43 10.48 6.97 -5.63
C TRP A 43 9.55 6.41 -4.55
N ALA A 44 8.23 6.57 -4.69
CA ALA A 44 7.26 5.90 -3.81
C ALA A 44 7.53 4.39 -3.71
N TRP A 45 7.87 3.75 -4.82
CA TRP A 45 8.06 2.31 -4.90
C TRP A 45 9.33 1.78 -4.22
N PRO A 46 10.55 2.27 -4.53
CA PRO A 46 11.76 1.82 -3.84
C PRO A 46 11.75 2.17 -2.34
N VAL A 47 11.20 3.33 -1.95
CA VAL A 47 11.04 3.71 -0.53
C VAL A 47 10.10 2.73 0.18
N GLY A 48 8.98 2.38 -0.46
CA GLY A 48 8.05 1.39 0.09
C GLY A 48 8.67 -0.01 0.19
N LEU A 49 9.47 -0.41 -0.80
CA LEU A 49 10.16 -1.70 -0.80
C LEU A 49 11.14 -1.82 0.38
N VAL A 50 11.90 -0.77 0.69
CA VAL A 50 12.79 -0.74 1.87
C VAL A 50 11.97 -0.91 3.15
N GLY A 51 10.85 -0.19 3.27
CA GLY A 51 9.92 -0.35 4.41
C GLY A 51 9.39 -1.78 4.55
N ASN A 52 8.95 -2.39 3.44
CA ASN A 52 8.43 -3.76 3.43
C ASN A 52 9.50 -4.79 3.83
N VAL A 53 10.76 -4.60 3.40
CA VAL A 53 11.87 -5.49 3.79
C VAL A 53 12.14 -5.38 5.29
N LEU A 54 12.17 -4.17 5.86
CA LEU A 54 12.33 -3.99 7.31
C LEU A 54 11.17 -4.60 8.09
N LEU A 55 9.93 -4.41 7.64
CA LEU A 55 8.77 -5.02 8.29
C LEU A 55 8.77 -6.54 8.13
N PHE A 56 9.22 -7.07 7.00
CA PHE A 56 9.38 -8.52 6.82
C PHE A 56 10.36 -9.10 7.83
N THR A 57 11.50 -8.43 8.09
CA THR A 57 12.45 -8.93 9.11
C THR A 57 11.87 -8.83 10.52
N VAL A 58 11.05 -7.82 10.84
CA VAL A 58 10.32 -7.75 12.12
C VAL A 58 9.43 -8.99 12.29
N PHE A 59 8.55 -9.27 11.32
CA PHE A 59 7.59 -10.37 11.44
C PHE A 59 8.25 -11.74 11.38
N ALA A 60 9.26 -11.92 10.52
CA ALA A 60 10.01 -13.18 10.42
C ALA A 60 10.83 -13.46 11.69
N THR A 61 11.47 -12.45 12.29
CA THR A 61 12.22 -12.64 13.55
C THR A 61 11.30 -12.80 14.76
N GLY A 62 10.16 -12.09 14.81
CA GLY A 62 9.16 -12.27 15.86
C GLY A 62 8.63 -13.70 15.91
N GLU A 63 8.43 -14.31 14.75
CA GLU A 63 8.05 -15.72 14.60
C GLU A 63 9.19 -16.67 15.00
N LEU A 64 10.40 -16.47 14.45
CA LEU A 64 11.55 -17.36 14.70
C LEU A 64 12.03 -17.34 16.16
N SER A 65 11.83 -16.22 16.86
CA SER A 65 12.24 -16.06 18.25
C SER A 65 11.28 -16.68 19.26
N GLY A 66 10.07 -17.10 18.82
CA GLY A 66 9.02 -17.61 19.71
C GLY A 66 8.51 -16.59 20.73
N ALA A 67 8.87 -15.30 20.56
CA ALA A 67 8.49 -14.22 21.47
C ALA A 67 7.02 -13.79 21.31
N VAL A 68 6.36 -14.25 20.24
CA VAL A 68 4.97 -13.92 19.91
C VAL A 68 4.15 -15.20 19.92
N ALA A 69 3.03 -15.20 20.65
CA ALA A 69 2.17 -16.37 20.82
C ALA A 69 1.35 -16.73 19.56
N GLU A 70 1.30 -15.84 18.57
CA GLU A 70 0.51 -15.96 17.35
C GLU A 70 1.41 -16.11 16.10
N PRO A 71 1.12 -17.06 15.19
CA PRO A 71 1.92 -17.26 13.98
C PRO A 71 1.88 -16.04 13.03
N LEU A 72 3.00 -15.33 12.91
CA LEU A 72 3.19 -14.15 12.07
C LEU A 72 3.46 -14.47 10.59
N TRP A 73 3.43 -15.74 10.17
CA TRP A 73 3.63 -16.15 8.77
C TRP A 73 2.66 -15.45 7.80
N GLY A 74 1.43 -15.18 8.24
CA GLY A 74 0.46 -14.40 7.46
C GLY A 74 0.93 -12.96 7.19
N GLN A 75 1.58 -12.33 8.17
CA GLN A 75 2.16 -10.99 8.02
C GLN A 75 3.44 -11.00 7.18
N ALA A 76 4.29 -12.02 7.31
CA ALA A 76 5.47 -12.18 6.47
C ALA A 76 5.10 -12.40 4.99
N GLY A 77 4.09 -13.26 4.71
CA GLY A 77 3.56 -13.49 3.37
C GLY A 77 2.99 -12.21 2.73
N ARG A 78 2.33 -11.35 3.52
CA ARG A 78 1.85 -10.03 3.07
C ARG A 78 3.00 -9.16 2.57
N GLN A 79 4.15 -9.16 3.23
CA GLN A 79 5.30 -8.35 2.80
C GLN A 79 5.90 -8.84 1.48
N VAL A 80 5.90 -10.15 1.22
CA VAL A 80 6.33 -10.71 -0.07
C VAL A 80 5.44 -10.21 -1.20
N PHE A 81 4.11 -10.19 -0.98
CA PHE A 81 3.20 -9.65 -1.98
C PHE A 81 3.43 -8.15 -2.20
N PHE A 82 3.52 -7.36 -1.13
CA PHE A 82 3.78 -5.94 -1.28
C PHE A 82 5.11 -5.67 -1.99
N ALA A 83 6.14 -6.50 -1.75
CA ALA A 83 7.39 -6.42 -2.51
C ALA A 83 7.17 -6.68 -4.01
N ALA A 84 6.42 -7.73 -4.38
CA ALA A 84 6.12 -8.05 -5.78
C ALA A 84 5.36 -6.91 -6.49
N VAL A 85 4.33 -6.35 -5.85
CA VAL A 85 3.59 -5.21 -6.42
C VAL A 85 4.44 -3.95 -6.45
N SER A 86 5.30 -3.73 -5.46
CA SER A 86 6.23 -2.60 -5.45
C SER A 86 7.23 -2.66 -6.62
N LEU A 87 7.74 -3.86 -6.94
CA LEU A 87 8.59 -4.06 -8.13
C LEU A 87 7.82 -3.77 -9.42
N TYR A 88 6.58 -4.25 -9.53
CA TYR A 88 5.72 -3.96 -10.69
C TYR A 88 5.44 -2.45 -10.83
N GLY A 89 5.07 -1.79 -9.74
CA GLY A 89 4.79 -0.36 -9.70
C GLY A 89 6.02 0.46 -10.08
N TRP A 90 7.20 0.08 -9.55
CA TRP A 90 8.46 0.72 -9.90
C TRP A 90 8.78 0.58 -11.39
N TRP A 91 8.69 -0.64 -11.93
CA TRP A 91 8.91 -0.90 -13.34
C TRP A 91 7.97 -0.07 -14.23
N ARG A 92 6.67 -0.06 -13.91
CA ARG A 92 5.65 0.63 -14.69
C ARG A 92 5.82 2.15 -14.65
N TRP A 93 5.97 2.73 -13.47
CA TRP A 93 6.09 4.19 -13.30
C TRP A 93 7.42 4.71 -13.84
N SER A 94 8.51 3.91 -13.75
CA SER A 94 9.77 4.26 -14.41
C SER A 94 9.58 4.34 -15.91
N ARG A 95 8.96 3.33 -16.54
CA ARG A 95 8.71 3.34 -17.99
C ARG A 95 7.83 4.51 -18.45
N LEU A 96 6.77 4.82 -17.70
CA LEU A 96 5.90 5.95 -18.03
C LEU A 96 6.62 7.28 -17.89
N ARG A 97 7.41 7.46 -16.82
CA ARG A 97 8.24 8.65 -16.64
C ARG A 97 9.27 8.80 -17.77
N ASP A 98 9.96 7.71 -18.12
CA ASP A 98 10.98 7.71 -19.15
C ASP A 98 10.37 7.95 -20.55
N ALA A 99 9.08 7.64 -20.73
CA ALA A 99 8.30 7.96 -21.93
C ALA A 99 7.67 9.38 -21.92
N GLY A 100 8.16 10.28 -21.06
CA GLY A 100 7.70 11.68 -20.99
C GLY A 100 6.70 11.98 -19.87
N GLY A 101 6.25 10.97 -19.12
CA GLY A 101 5.45 11.13 -17.91
C GLY A 101 4.08 11.79 -18.13
N ALA A 102 3.61 12.46 -17.10
CA ALA A 102 2.37 13.22 -17.11
C ALA A 102 2.64 14.71 -17.41
N SER A 103 1.64 15.38 -17.99
CA SER A 103 1.73 16.79 -18.41
C SER A 103 2.03 17.78 -17.26
N ASP A 104 1.86 17.37 -16.02
CA ASP A 104 2.16 18.15 -14.80
C ASP A 104 3.50 17.77 -14.13
N GLY A 105 4.32 16.95 -14.79
CA GLY A 105 5.59 16.45 -14.27
C GLY A 105 5.47 15.22 -13.37
N GLY A 106 4.25 14.71 -13.13
CA GLY A 106 4.05 13.44 -12.43
C GLY A 106 4.56 12.24 -13.21
N ALA A 107 4.89 11.13 -12.53
CA ALA A 107 5.34 9.90 -13.19
C ALA A 107 4.23 9.18 -13.98
N ILE A 108 2.97 9.44 -13.62
CA ILE A 108 1.78 8.82 -14.21
C ILE A 108 0.63 9.82 -14.21
N ALA A 109 -0.20 9.82 -15.24
CA ALA A 109 -1.44 10.60 -15.26
C ALA A 109 -2.57 9.78 -14.60
N PRO A 110 -3.21 10.25 -13.52
CA PRO A 110 -4.34 9.56 -12.92
C PRO A 110 -5.50 9.43 -13.89
N ARG A 111 -6.22 8.32 -13.81
CA ARG A 111 -7.48 8.13 -14.54
C ARG A 111 -8.41 7.21 -13.80
N TRP A 112 -9.67 7.20 -14.19
CA TRP A 112 -10.59 6.15 -13.75
C TRP A 112 -10.31 4.85 -14.50
N ALA A 113 -10.51 3.73 -13.83
CA ALA A 113 -10.47 2.41 -14.45
C ALA A 113 -11.64 2.27 -15.44
N THR A 114 -11.38 1.63 -16.58
CA THR A 114 -12.43 1.26 -17.54
C THR A 114 -13.34 0.16 -16.97
N GLY A 115 -14.48 -0.12 -17.61
CA GLY A 115 -15.38 -1.19 -17.18
C GLY A 115 -14.69 -2.55 -17.05
N ALA A 116 -13.84 -2.91 -18.03
CA ALA A 116 -13.06 -4.14 -18.00
C ALA A 116 -12.04 -4.17 -16.85
N GLU A 117 -11.38 -3.04 -16.58
CA GLU A 117 -10.43 -2.93 -15.46
C GLU A 117 -11.12 -2.95 -14.10
N ARG A 118 -12.34 -2.41 -13.98
CA ARG A 118 -13.18 -2.55 -12.78
C ARG A 118 -13.62 -3.99 -12.57
N ALA A 119 -14.00 -4.69 -13.64
CA ALA A 119 -14.29 -6.12 -13.58
C ALA A 119 -13.04 -6.91 -13.14
N GLN A 120 -11.87 -6.55 -13.66
CA GLN A 120 -10.60 -7.13 -13.21
C GLN A 120 -10.35 -6.87 -11.71
N LEU A 121 -10.56 -5.64 -11.23
CA LEU A 121 -10.44 -5.31 -9.80
C LEU A 121 -11.40 -6.15 -8.95
N LEU A 122 -12.65 -6.30 -9.39
CA LEU A 122 -13.64 -7.13 -8.70
C LEU A 122 -13.19 -8.59 -8.63
N VAL A 123 -12.78 -9.18 -9.75
CA VAL A 123 -12.32 -10.57 -9.81
C VAL A 123 -11.09 -10.78 -8.93
N LEU A 124 -10.08 -9.89 -9.04
CA LEU A 124 -8.88 -9.95 -8.20
C LEU A 124 -9.21 -9.77 -6.71
N GLY A 125 -10.16 -8.89 -6.38
CA GLY A 125 -10.63 -8.69 -5.01
C GLY A 125 -11.31 -9.93 -4.43
N VAL A 126 -12.24 -10.53 -5.18
CA VAL A 126 -12.96 -11.75 -4.75
C VAL A 126 -12.01 -12.95 -4.62
N VAL A 127 -11.17 -13.19 -5.63
CA VAL A 127 -10.21 -14.29 -5.62
C VAL A 127 -9.16 -14.06 -4.53
N GLY A 128 -8.62 -12.85 -4.42
CA GLY A 128 -7.65 -12.48 -3.39
C GLY A 128 -8.21 -12.67 -1.98
N TYR A 129 -9.46 -12.25 -1.75
CA TYR A 129 -10.16 -12.48 -0.48
C TYR A 129 -10.31 -13.97 -0.18
N ALA A 130 -10.81 -14.76 -1.14
CA ALA A 130 -11.04 -16.18 -0.96
C ALA A 130 -9.74 -16.94 -0.65
N VAL A 131 -8.66 -16.65 -1.39
CA VAL A 131 -7.34 -17.25 -1.15
C VAL A 131 -6.80 -16.85 0.22
N ALA A 132 -6.83 -15.55 0.55
CA ALA A 132 -6.38 -15.05 1.85
C ALA A 132 -7.16 -15.70 2.99
N TYR A 133 -8.48 -15.79 2.87
CA TYR A 133 -9.37 -16.39 3.87
C TYR A 133 -9.03 -17.87 4.10
N VAL A 134 -8.90 -18.67 3.04
CA VAL A 134 -8.54 -20.10 3.15
C VAL A 134 -7.18 -20.26 3.82
N VAL A 135 -6.17 -19.48 3.42
CA VAL A 135 -4.83 -19.53 4.04
C VAL A 135 -4.90 -19.17 5.52
N LEU A 136 -5.63 -18.11 5.88
CA LEU A 136 -5.79 -17.65 7.26
C LEU A 136 -6.49 -18.68 8.15
N LEU A 137 -7.43 -19.45 7.60
CA LEU A 137 -8.03 -20.59 8.29
C LEU A 137 -7.01 -21.71 8.58
N GLN A 138 -6.07 -21.98 7.66
CA GLN A 138 -5.07 -23.04 7.86
C GLN A 138 -4.03 -22.67 8.94
N VAL A 139 -3.76 -21.38 9.12
CA VAL A 139 -2.78 -20.89 10.12
C VAL A 139 -3.41 -20.55 11.47
N GLY A 140 -4.73 -20.72 11.63
CA GLY A 140 -5.42 -20.54 12.90
C GLY A 140 -5.70 -19.08 13.29
N SER A 141 -5.83 -18.17 12.32
CA SER A 141 -6.14 -16.76 12.60
C SER A 141 -7.45 -16.59 13.37
N TRP A 142 -7.46 -15.66 14.34
CA TRP A 142 -8.64 -15.34 15.15
C TRP A 142 -9.72 -14.57 14.38
N GLY A 143 -9.32 -13.76 13.40
CA GLY A 143 -10.22 -12.90 12.62
C GLY A 143 -10.09 -13.09 11.10
N PRO A 144 -10.18 -14.31 10.55
CA PRO A 144 -9.74 -14.63 9.20
C PRO A 144 -10.53 -13.88 8.12
N SER A 145 -11.83 -13.61 8.35
CA SER A 145 -12.66 -12.83 7.42
C SER A 145 -12.21 -11.37 7.34
N THR A 146 -11.93 -10.75 8.47
CA THR A 146 -11.52 -9.34 8.56
C THR A 146 -10.08 -9.17 8.07
N GLU A 147 -9.20 -10.09 8.46
CA GLU A 147 -7.81 -10.09 8.01
C GLU A 147 -7.69 -10.34 6.50
N ALA A 148 -8.48 -11.26 5.94
CA ALA A 148 -8.55 -11.48 4.50
C ALA A 148 -9.03 -10.22 3.75
N TRP A 149 -10.01 -9.50 4.30
CA TRP A 149 -10.49 -8.24 3.73
C TRP A 149 -9.39 -7.18 3.69
N ILE A 150 -8.71 -6.95 4.81
CA ILE A 150 -7.64 -5.96 4.91
C ILE A 150 -6.46 -6.35 4.00
N LEU A 151 -6.11 -7.63 3.97
CA LEU A 151 -5.03 -8.15 3.13
C LEU A 151 -5.37 -7.95 1.65
N ALA A 152 -6.44 -8.57 1.16
CA ALA A 152 -6.84 -8.51 -0.24
C ALA A 152 -7.14 -7.07 -0.70
N GLY A 153 -7.79 -6.27 0.13
CA GLY A 153 -8.08 -4.87 -0.16
C GLY A 153 -6.81 -4.02 -0.28
N SER A 154 -5.84 -4.19 0.64
CA SER A 154 -4.56 -3.47 0.55
C SER A 154 -3.81 -3.86 -0.72
N MET A 155 -3.79 -5.16 -1.05
CA MET A 155 -3.15 -5.68 -2.26
C MET A 155 -3.75 -5.05 -3.52
N LEU A 156 -5.08 -4.98 -3.56
CA LEU A 156 -5.84 -4.40 -4.67
C LEU A 156 -5.63 -2.89 -4.77
N ALA A 157 -5.56 -2.19 -3.64
CA ALA A 157 -5.29 -0.76 -3.59
C ALA A 157 -3.86 -0.44 -4.08
N THR A 158 -2.85 -1.20 -3.65
CA THR A 158 -1.48 -1.01 -4.15
C THR A 158 -1.39 -1.31 -5.65
N TYR A 159 -2.09 -2.34 -6.13
CA TYR A 159 -2.18 -2.61 -7.57
C TYR A 159 -2.86 -1.46 -8.33
N GLY A 160 -4.01 -0.97 -7.85
CA GLY A 160 -4.72 0.16 -8.45
C GLY A 160 -3.86 1.43 -8.51
N MET A 161 -3.09 1.71 -7.46
CA MET A 161 -2.10 2.80 -7.45
C MET A 161 -1.02 2.58 -8.53
N ALA A 162 -0.44 1.38 -8.62
CA ALA A 162 0.52 1.04 -9.67
C ALA A 162 -0.05 1.30 -11.08
N ARG A 163 -1.34 1.01 -11.27
CA ARG A 163 -2.05 1.22 -12.54
C ARG A 163 -2.41 2.67 -12.83
N GLY A 164 -2.35 3.57 -11.84
CA GLY A 164 -2.79 4.96 -11.99
C GLY A 164 -4.31 5.14 -11.87
N TRP A 165 -5.02 4.19 -11.25
CA TRP A 165 -6.48 4.20 -11.16
C TRP A 165 -6.99 4.91 -9.91
N VAL A 166 -7.81 5.94 -10.06
CA VAL A 166 -8.39 6.70 -8.93
C VAL A 166 -9.17 5.81 -7.95
N GLU A 167 -9.75 4.69 -8.42
CA GLU A 167 -10.45 3.69 -7.61
C GLU A 167 -9.64 3.19 -6.42
N PHE A 168 -8.31 3.20 -6.47
CA PHE A 168 -7.48 2.67 -5.38
C PHE A 168 -7.72 3.40 -4.05
N TRP A 169 -8.03 4.70 -4.08
CA TRP A 169 -8.39 5.45 -2.88
C TRP A 169 -9.72 5.00 -2.30
N LEU A 170 -10.69 4.63 -3.14
CA LEU A 170 -11.96 4.07 -2.68
C LEU A 170 -11.76 2.70 -2.04
N VAL A 171 -10.85 1.90 -2.58
CA VAL A 171 -10.46 0.62 -1.96
C VAL A 171 -9.84 0.86 -0.58
N TRP A 172 -8.97 1.87 -0.41
CA TRP A 172 -8.44 2.23 0.92
C TRP A 172 -9.54 2.62 1.91
N VAL A 173 -10.52 3.44 1.49
CA VAL A 173 -11.68 3.77 2.34
C VAL A 173 -12.42 2.50 2.80
N LEU A 174 -12.66 1.56 1.89
CA LEU A 174 -13.34 0.29 2.21
C LEU A 174 -12.54 -0.59 3.19
N VAL A 175 -11.21 -0.60 3.06
CA VAL A 175 -10.31 -1.29 4.00
C VAL A 175 -10.36 -0.62 5.37
N ASP A 176 -10.23 0.71 5.41
CA ASP A 176 -10.17 1.48 6.65
C ASP A 176 -11.48 1.40 7.44
N VAL A 177 -12.64 1.43 6.77
CA VAL A 177 -13.95 1.29 7.45
C VAL A 177 -14.04 -0.01 8.23
N VAL A 178 -13.64 -1.14 7.63
CA VAL A 178 -13.65 -2.45 8.29
C VAL A 178 -12.58 -2.51 9.38
N GLY A 179 -11.38 -1.99 9.12
CA GLY A 179 -10.28 -1.94 10.10
C GLY A 179 -10.65 -1.14 11.35
N VAL A 180 -11.15 0.09 11.18
CA VAL A 180 -11.58 0.97 12.28
C VAL A 180 -12.71 0.34 13.08
N THR A 181 -13.74 -0.19 12.40
CA THR A 181 -14.88 -0.82 13.08
C THR A 181 -14.42 -1.98 13.96
N THR A 182 -13.51 -2.80 13.45
CA THR A 182 -12.94 -3.93 14.22
C THR A 182 -12.15 -3.45 15.43
N LEU A 183 -11.31 -2.42 15.27
CA LEU A 183 -10.51 -1.86 16.37
C LEU A 183 -11.38 -1.25 17.47
N VAL A 184 -12.45 -0.53 17.09
CA VAL A 184 -13.40 0.05 18.04
C VAL A 184 -14.14 -1.04 18.80
N GLN A 185 -14.63 -2.08 18.12
CA GLN A 185 -15.29 -3.21 18.76
C GLN A 185 -14.36 -3.97 19.72
N ALA A 186 -13.07 -4.04 19.39
CA ALA A 186 -12.04 -4.65 20.23
C ALA A 186 -11.50 -3.72 21.35
N GLY A 187 -11.99 -2.47 21.45
CA GLY A 187 -11.60 -1.52 22.51
C GLY A 187 -10.25 -0.82 22.31
N TYR A 188 -9.63 -0.95 21.13
CA TYR A 188 -8.32 -0.35 20.81
C TYR A 188 -8.45 1.11 20.33
N TYR A 189 -8.93 1.99 21.20
CA TYR A 189 -9.20 3.41 20.87
C TYR A 189 -7.97 4.22 20.41
N PRO A 190 -6.76 4.06 20.98
CA PRO A 190 -5.57 4.78 20.48
C PRO A 190 -5.28 4.47 19.01
N THR A 191 -5.36 3.19 18.64
CA THR A 191 -5.16 2.73 17.26
C THR A 191 -6.29 3.24 16.35
N ALA A 192 -7.54 3.22 16.81
CA ALA A 192 -8.66 3.80 16.06
C ALA A 192 -8.46 5.30 15.76
N GLY A 193 -7.90 6.07 16.72
CA GLY A 193 -7.54 7.47 16.52
C GLY A 193 -6.47 7.68 15.45
N MET A 194 -5.44 6.83 15.40
CA MET A 194 -4.44 6.84 14.33
C MET A 194 -5.07 6.58 12.95
N TYR A 195 -5.99 5.63 12.85
CA TYR A 195 -6.69 5.35 11.59
C TYR A 195 -7.56 6.53 11.13
N LEU A 196 -8.09 7.37 12.04
CA LEU A 196 -8.77 8.61 11.65
C LEU A 196 -7.81 9.55 10.91
N VAL A 197 -6.55 9.63 11.33
CA VAL A 197 -5.51 10.41 10.62
C VAL A 197 -5.26 9.83 9.23
N TYR A 198 -5.21 8.50 9.10
CA TYR A 198 -5.11 7.85 7.79
C TYR A 198 -6.34 8.07 6.92
N ALA A 199 -7.55 8.09 7.48
CA ALA A 199 -8.76 8.44 6.74
C ALA A 199 -8.67 9.86 6.17
N VAL A 200 -8.18 10.83 6.94
CA VAL A 200 -7.93 12.21 6.45
C VAL A 200 -6.91 12.18 5.30
N PHE A 201 -5.82 11.43 5.44
CA PHE A 201 -4.82 11.27 4.39
C PHE A 201 -5.41 10.67 3.10
N VAL A 202 -6.24 9.63 3.21
CA VAL A 202 -6.94 8.99 2.09
C VAL A 202 -7.87 9.97 1.38
N VAL A 203 -8.62 10.77 2.14
CA VAL A 203 -9.50 11.81 1.55
C VAL A 203 -8.69 12.86 0.81
N ILE A 204 -7.60 13.37 1.40
CA ILE A 204 -6.71 14.34 0.74
C ILE A 204 -6.16 13.75 -0.57
N GLY A 205 -5.66 12.52 -0.50
CA GLY A 205 -5.09 11.83 -1.66
C GLY A 205 -6.09 11.59 -2.77
N PHE A 206 -7.31 11.17 -2.40
CA PHE A 206 -8.42 11.02 -3.34
C PHE A 206 -8.72 12.32 -4.06
N VAL A 207 -8.83 13.44 -3.34
CA VAL A 207 -9.10 14.75 -3.94
C VAL A 207 -7.97 15.18 -4.88
N VAL A 208 -6.71 14.98 -4.48
CA VAL A 208 -5.52 15.29 -5.30
C VAL A 208 -5.54 14.49 -6.62
N TRP A 209 -5.83 13.19 -6.55
CA TRP A 209 -5.87 12.33 -7.73
C TRP A 209 -7.11 12.55 -8.59
N LEU A 210 -8.26 12.82 -7.98
CA LEU A 210 -9.49 13.12 -8.68
C LEU A 210 -9.36 14.39 -9.52
N ARG A 211 -8.78 15.45 -8.94
CA ARG A 211 -8.52 16.70 -9.68
C ARG A 211 -7.57 16.46 -10.84
N ALA A 212 -6.46 15.78 -10.59
CA ALA A 212 -5.49 15.45 -11.63
C ALA A 212 -6.09 14.59 -12.75
N SER A 213 -6.99 13.65 -12.44
CA SER A 213 -7.62 12.78 -13.45
C SER A 213 -8.50 13.50 -14.47
N ARG A 214 -8.84 14.77 -14.21
CA ARG A 214 -9.65 15.60 -15.11
C ARG A 214 -8.81 16.53 -15.98
N THR A 215 -7.56 16.80 -15.59
CA THR A 215 -6.75 17.88 -16.20
C THR A 215 -5.38 17.39 -16.68
N VAL A 216 -4.91 16.25 -16.20
CA VAL A 216 -3.57 15.72 -16.48
C VAL A 216 -3.68 14.60 -17.49
N VAL A 217 -2.86 14.65 -18.53
CA VAL A 217 -2.77 13.64 -19.58
C VAL A 217 -1.35 13.08 -19.66
N GLU A 218 -1.20 11.89 -20.24
CA GLU A 218 0.13 11.36 -20.55
C GLU A 218 0.72 12.11 -21.74
N THR A 219 1.98 12.55 -21.63
CA THR A 219 2.66 13.38 -22.62
C THR A 219 2.85 12.66 -23.96
N SER A 220 3.03 11.34 -23.94
CA SER A 220 3.28 10.50 -25.12
C SER A 220 2.09 10.35 -26.08
N GLY A 221 0.89 10.83 -25.70
CA GLY A 221 -0.31 10.83 -26.55
C GLY A 221 -0.48 12.06 -27.45
N THR A 222 0.19 13.17 -27.13
CA THR A 222 -0.07 14.46 -27.79
C THR A 222 0.67 14.58 -29.13
N GLU A 223 1.95 14.18 -29.21
CA GLU A 223 2.75 14.29 -30.44
C GLU A 223 2.15 13.49 -31.62
N LYS A 224 1.64 12.28 -31.37
CA LYS A 224 1.02 11.45 -32.43
C LYS A 224 -0.29 12.01 -32.97
N THR A 225 -1.01 12.80 -32.18
CA THR A 225 -2.29 13.38 -32.62
C THR A 225 -2.05 14.64 -33.47
N GLU A 226 -1.03 15.43 -33.12
CA GLU A 226 -0.65 16.61 -33.91
C GLU A 226 -0.01 16.22 -35.26
N GLU A 227 0.82 15.17 -35.31
CA GLU A 227 1.38 14.66 -36.58
C GLU A 227 0.32 14.14 -37.56
N VAL A 228 -0.77 13.53 -37.06
CA VAL A 228 -1.83 12.97 -37.92
C VAL A 228 -2.81 14.04 -38.41
N VAL A 229 -2.97 15.15 -37.67
CA VAL A 229 -3.83 16.27 -38.09
C VAL A 229 -3.07 17.26 -38.99
N ALA A 230 -1.74 17.27 -38.94
CA ALA A 230 -0.89 18.11 -39.78
C ALA A 230 -0.49 17.46 -41.14
N ALA A 231 -0.86 16.20 -41.37
CA ALA A 231 -0.58 15.43 -42.60
C ALA A 231 -1.82 15.31 -43.50
#